data_AF-A0A383ELB9-F1
#
_entry.id   AF-A0A383ELB9-F1
#
_cell.length_a   1.000
_cell.length_b   1.000
_cell.length_c   1.000
_cell.angle_alpha   90.00
_cell.angle_beta   90.00
_cell.angle_gamma   90.00
#
_symmetry.space_group_name_H-M   'P 1'
#
loop_
_entity.id
_entity.type
_entity.pdbx_description
1 polymer ?
#
loop_
_entity_poly.entity_id
_entity_poly.type
_entity_poly.pdbx_seq_one_letter_code
_entity_poly.pdbx_strand_id
1 'polypeptide(L)'
;MKFTLDIQSSDQLANICGSLDKNLDNIAKSLKVKVSNKGSDFNIKGDNAPLAISVLQELLSLSESKTIDSGDINLCIKSQKSGNGSTKSVTIKTSRKHINIRSANQQNYVNAIIENDAVFA
;
A
#
# COMPACT_ATOMS: atom_id res chain seq x y z
N MET A 1 -4.36 -19.22 -7.06
CA MET A 1 -2.91 -18.98 -6.93
C MET A 1 -2.53 -19.24 -5.48
N LYS A 2 -1.51 -20.08 -5.26
CA LYS A 2 -0.93 -20.29 -3.92
C LYS A 2 0.30 -19.39 -3.81
N PHE A 3 0.46 -18.74 -2.67
CA PHE A 3 1.54 -17.81 -2.40
C PHE A 3 1.92 -17.91 -0.91
N THR A 4 3.20 -17.95 -0.61
CA THR A 4 3.69 -18.02 0.77
C THR A 4 4.38 -16.69 1.08
N LEU A 5 3.93 -16.00 2.13
CA LEU A 5 4.62 -14.80 2.63
C LEU A 5 5.79 -15.21 3.50
N ASP A 6 6.93 -14.52 3.36
CA ASP A 6 8.08 -14.70 4.24
C ASP A 6 7.88 -13.92 5.54
N ILE A 7 7.11 -14.51 6.44
CA ILE A 7 6.72 -13.89 7.71
C ILE A 7 7.74 -14.25 8.80
N GLN A 8 8.27 -13.23 9.47
CA GLN A 8 9.31 -13.42 10.50
C GLN A 8 8.73 -13.69 11.89
N SER A 9 7.50 -13.24 12.18
CA SER A 9 6.85 -13.40 13.49
C SER A 9 5.33 -13.60 13.40
N SER A 10 4.75 -14.31 14.36
CA SER A 10 3.29 -14.44 14.52
C SER A 10 2.59 -13.09 14.69
N ASP A 11 3.24 -12.11 15.34
CA ASP A 11 2.67 -10.77 15.51
C ASP A 11 2.56 -10.03 14.19
N GLN A 12 3.52 -10.25 13.30
CA GLN A 12 3.54 -9.69 11.95
C GLN A 12 2.39 -10.28 11.11
N LEU A 13 2.19 -11.60 11.18
CA LEU A 13 1.03 -12.25 10.56
C LEU A 13 -0.29 -11.67 11.09
N ALA A 14 -0.42 -11.54 12.42
CA ALA A 14 -1.61 -11.00 13.05
C ALA A 14 -1.88 -9.55 12.62
N ASN A 15 -0.83 -8.73 12.49
CA ASN A 15 -0.92 -7.35 12.00
C ASN A 15 -1.42 -7.29 10.55
N ILE A 16 -0.93 -8.17 9.68
CA ILE A 16 -1.35 -8.25 8.26
C ILE A 16 -2.79 -8.74 8.13
N CYS A 17 -3.15 -9.83 8.80
CA CYS A 17 -4.49 -10.40 8.74
C CYS A 17 -5.55 -9.53 9.43
N GLY A 18 -5.15 -8.81 10.48
CA GLY A 18 -6.04 -8.03 11.32
C GLY A 18 -6.93 -8.91 12.21
N SER A 19 -7.73 -8.28 13.06
CA SER A 19 -8.65 -9.01 13.93
C SER A 19 -9.70 -9.77 13.11
N LEU A 20 -9.82 -11.09 13.32
CA LEU A 20 -10.77 -11.95 12.59
C LEU A 20 -10.63 -11.84 11.06
N ASP A 21 -9.40 -11.73 10.56
CA ASP A 21 -9.09 -11.62 9.12
C ASP A 21 -9.75 -10.42 8.41
N LYS A 22 -10.17 -9.39 9.15
CA LYS A 22 -10.82 -8.19 8.61
C LYS A 22 -10.02 -7.52 7.51
N ASN A 23 -8.69 -7.53 7.60
CA ASN A 23 -7.84 -6.92 6.58
C ASN A 23 -7.87 -7.73 5.28
N LEU A 24 -7.83 -9.06 5.37
CA LEU A 24 -7.96 -9.94 4.22
C LEU A 24 -9.32 -9.81 3.55
N ASP A 25 -10.38 -9.69 4.34
CA ASP A 25 -11.75 -9.44 3.86
C ASP A 25 -11.85 -8.11 3.10
N ASN A 26 -11.21 -7.05 3.60
CA ASN A 26 -11.17 -5.76 2.93
C ASN A 26 -10.45 -5.84 1.57
N ILE A 27 -9.32 -6.53 1.51
CA ILE A 27 -8.57 -6.76 0.27
C ILE A 27 -9.42 -7.58 -0.70
N ALA A 28 -10.03 -8.68 -0.22
CA ALA A 28 -10.90 -9.56 -0.99
C ALA A 28 -12.06 -8.80 -1.64
N LYS A 29 -12.78 -7.96 -0.86
CA LYS A 29 -13.90 -7.14 -1.35
C LYS A 29 -13.45 -6.10 -2.38
N SER A 30 -12.36 -5.39 -2.12
CA SER A 30 -11.88 -4.29 -2.97
C SER A 30 -11.30 -4.74 -4.31
N LEU A 31 -10.69 -5.93 -4.33
CA LEU A 31 -10.13 -6.55 -5.54
C LEU A 31 -11.07 -7.57 -6.19
N LYS A 32 -12.25 -7.84 -5.59
CA LYS A 32 -13.19 -8.88 -6.03
C LYS A 32 -12.53 -10.27 -6.17
N VAL A 33 -11.69 -10.62 -5.19
CA VAL A 33 -11.00 -11.91 -5.10
C VAL A 33 -11.41 -12.64 -3.83
N LYS A 34 -11.23 -13.97 -3.78
CA LYS A 34 -11.30 -14.74 -2.54
C LYS A 34 -9.89 -14.95 -2.01
N VAL A 35 -9.65 -14.56 -0.77
CA VAL A 35 -8.40 -14.79 -0.04
C VAL A 35 -8.69 -15.78 1.08
N SER A 36 -7.81 -16.76 1.26
CA SER A 36 -7.84 -17.69 2.39
C SER A 36 -6.42 -17.96 2.81
N ASN A 37 -6.15 -18.02 4.10
CA ASN A 37 -4.81 -18.25 4.64
C ASN A 37 -4.77 -19.46 5.57
N LYS A 38 -3.59 -20.06 5.67
CA LYS A 38 -3.24 -21.06 6.67
C LYS A 38 -1.85 -20.73 7.18
N GLY A 39 -1.78 -19.88 8.20
CA GLY A 39 -0.50 -19.31 8.65
C GLY A 39 0.06 -18.36 7.59
N SER A 40 1.32 -18.59 7.18
CA SER A 40 2.01 -17.85 6.12
C SER A 40 1.64 -18.27 4.70
N ASP A 41 0.85 -19.33 4.53
CA ASP A 41 0.39 -19.79 3.22
C ASP A 41 -0.95 -19.17 2.85
N PHE A 42 -0.96 -18.40 1.77
CA PHE A 42 -2.13 -17.71 1.23
C PHE A 42 -2.59 -18.37 -0.07
N ASN A 43 -3.89 -18.56 -0.17
CA ASN A 43 -4.57 -19.05 -1.35
C ASN A 43 -5.52 -17.97 -1.87
N ILE A 44 -5.24 -17.46 -3.06
CA ILE A 44 -5.98 -16.36 -3.67
C ILE A 44 -6.63 -16.84 -4.96
N LYS A 45 -7.94 -16.61 -5.10
CA LYS A 45 -8.71 -16.99 -6.28
C LYS A 45 -9.43 -15.77 -6.88
N GLY A 46 -9.28 -15.57 -8.18
CA GLY A 46 -9.90 -14.49 -8.95
C GLY A 46 -8.92 -13.87 -9.94
N ASP A 47 -9.43 -13.03 -10.84
CA ASP A 47 -8.64 -12.45 -11.93
C ASP A 47 -7.59 -11.45 -11.42
N ASN A 48 -7.90 -10.75 -10.33
CA ASN A 48 -6.98 -9.82 -9.66
C ASN A 48 -6.06 -10.49 -8.63
N ALA A 49 -5.86 -11.81 -8.71
CA ALA A 49 -4.96 -12.52 -7.80
C ALA A 49 -3.52 -11.95 -7.78
N PRO A 50 -2.89 -11.57 -8.92
CA PRO A 50 -1.57 -10.97 -8.91
C PRO A 50 -1.51 -9.66 -8.14
N LEU A 51 -2.52 -8.79 -8.32
CA LEU A 51 -2.62 -7.52 -7.58
C LEU A 51 -2.77 -7.75 -6.08
N ALA A 52 -3.54 -8.75 -5.67
CA ALA A 52 -3.70 -9.09 -4.26
C ALA A 52 -2.38 -9.58 -3.64
N ILE A 53 -1.57 -10.35 -4.38
CA ILE A 53 -0.22 -10.76 -3.93
C ILE A 53 0.67 -9.53 -3.73
N SER A 54 0.69 -8.60 -4.69
CA SER A 54 1.48 -7.37 -4.57
C SER A 54 1.07 -6.52 -3.37
N VAL A 55 -0.24 -6.40 -3.11
CA VAL A 55 -0.75 -5.71 -1.91
C VAL A 55 -0.29 -6.40 -0.62
N LEU A 56 -0.35 -7.74 -0.55
CA LEU A 56 0.10 -8.48 0.63
C LEU A 56 1.62 -8.34 0.86
N GLN A 57 2.42 -8.30 -0.20
CA GLN A 57 3.86 -8.03 -0.10
C GLN A 57 4.14 -6.61 0.41
N GLU A 58 3.40 -5.61 -0.07
CA GLU A 58 3.55 -4.23 0.39
C GLU A 58 3.14 -4.07 1.87
N LEU A 59 2.07 -4.75 2.28
CA LEU A 59 1.64 -4.82 3.67
C LEU A 59 2.67 -5.53 4.55
N LEU A 60 3.36 -6.55 4.04
CA LEU A 60 4.47 -7.20 4.76
C LEU A 60 5.57 -6.20 5.08
N SER A 61 6.04 -5.43 4.10
CA SER A 61 7.05 -4.38 4.34
C SER A 61 6.56 -3.27 5.30
N LEU A 62 5.28 -2.89 5.23
CA LEU A 62 4.71 -1.91 6.16
C LEU A 62 4.60 -2.45 7.59
N SER A 63 4.30 -3.74 7.74
CA SER A 63 4.15 -4.38 9.05
C SER A 63 5.45 -4.41 9.87
N GLU A 64 6.61 -4.28 9.23
CA GLU A 64 7.92 -4.17 9.90
C GLU A 64 8.10 -2.82 10.61
N SER A 65 7.45 -1.77 10.11
CA SER A 65 7.64 -0.40 10.58
C SER A 65 6.46 0.13 11.40
N LYS A 66 5.24 -0.41 11.23
CA LYS A 66 4.05 0.05 11.96
C LYS A 66 2.91 -0.98 12.00
N THR A 67 1.91 -0.68 12.81
CA THR A 67 0.61 -1.37 12.79
C THR A 67 -0.20 -0.98 11.54
N ILE A 68 -0.84 -1.97 10.93
CA ILE A 68 -1.64 -1.79 9.71
C ILE A 68 -3.06 -1.37 10.11
N ASP A 69 -3.48 -0.22 9.59
CA ASP A 69 -4.87 0.23 9.67
C ASP A 69 -5.60 0.09 8.32
N SER A 70 -6.92 0.18 8.33
CA SER A 70 -7.78 0.16 7.15
C SER A 70 -7.39 1.21 6.10
N GLY A 71 -6.87 2.36 6.55
CA GLY A 71 -6.34 3.40 5.67
C GLY A 71 -5.14 2.94 4.83
N ASP A 72 -4.25 2.14 5.43
CA ASP A 72 -3.03 1.63 4.77
C ASP A 72 -3.36 0.58 3.72
N ILE A 73 -4.32 -0.30 4.01
CA ILE A 73 -4.82 -1.30 3.06
C ILE A 73 -5.37 -0.63 1.81
N ASN A 74 -6.23 0.38 1.99
CA ASN A 74 -6.79 1.13 0.87
C ASN A 74 -5.72 1.88 0.08
N LEU A 75 -4.67 2.37 0.74
CA LEU A 75 -3.55 3.03 0.10
C LEU A 75 -2.76 2.04 -0.77
N CYS A 76 -2.37 0.88 -0.24
CA CYS A 76 -1.67 -0.16 -1.01
C CYS A 76 -2.48 -0.61 -2.22
N ILE A 77 -3.79 -0.86 -2.05
CA ILE A 77 -4.66 -1.24 -3.17
C ILE A 77 -4.70 -0.16 -4.26
N LYS A 78 -4.81 1.12 -3.87
CA LYS A 78 -4.78 2.23 -4.83
C LYS A 78 -3.43 2.37 -5.52
N SER A 79 -2.33 2.21 -4.77
CA SER A 79 -0.96 2.25 -5.27
C SER A 79 -0.75 1.21 -6.39
N GLN A 80 -1.12 -0.04 -6.12
CA GLN A 80 -1.01 -1.15 -7.08
C GLN A 80 -1.94 -0.97 -8.29
N LYS A 81 -3.18 -0.49 -8.10
CA LYS A 81 -4.10 -0.21 -9.23
C LYS A 81 -3.64 0.95 -10.12
N SER A 82 -2.95 1.93 -9.55
CA SER A 82 -2.49 3.11 -10.28
C SER A 82 -1.16 2.88 -11.01
N GLY A 83 -0.52 1.72 -10.85
CA GLY A 83 0.78 1.41 -11.47
C GLY A 83 1.94 2.28 -10.98
N ASN A 84 1.74 3.10 -9.94
CA ASN A 84 2.75 3.99 -9.41
C ASN A 84 3.55 3.27 -8.33
N GLY A 85 4.46 2.40 -8.76
CA GLY A 85 5.50 1.88 -7.89
C GLY A 85 6.30 3.03 -7.30
N SER A 86 6.34 3.10 -5.96
CA SER A 86 7.34 3.87 -5.19
C SER A 86 7.70 5.24 -5.79
N THR A 87 6.71 6.11 -5.99
CA THR A 87 7.04 7.51 -6.30
C THR A 87 7.48 8.16 -4.99
N LYS A 88 8.80 8.39 -4.89
CA LYS A 88 9.48 9.05 -3.77
C LYS A 88 8.61 10.16 -3.21
N SER A 89 8.17 10.04 -1.96
CA SER A 89 7.31 11.04 -1.34
C SER A 89 7.99 12.40 -1.39
N VAL A 90 7.40 13.34 -2.12
CA VAL A 90 7.90 14.72 -2.17
C VAL A 90 7.47 15.41 -0.87
N THR A 91 8.41 15.96 -0.13
CA THR A 91 8.14 16.73 1.09
C THR A 91 8.51 18.18 0.86
N ILE A 92 7.52 19.08 0.96
CA ILE A 92 7.75 20.52 0.95
C ILE A 92 8.05 20.96 2.38
N LYS A 93 9.20 21.60 2.59
CA LYS A 93 9.55 22.22 3.87
C LYS A 93 9.11 23.67 3.88
N THR A 94 8.29 24.05 4.85
CA THR A 94 7.95 25.44 5.13
C THR A 94 8.39 25.79 6.55
N SER A 95 8.55 27.08 6.86
CA SER A 95 9.03 27.55 8.17
C SER A 95 8.21 27.07 9.37
N ARG A 96 6.94 26.70 9.17
CA ARG A 96 6.04 26.24 10.24
C ARG A 96 5.64 24.76 10.13
N LYS A 97 5.78 24.13 8.97
CA LYS A 97 5.28 22.75 8.77
C LYS A 97 5.97 22.03 7.60
N HIS A 98 6.15 20.72 7.77
CA HIS A 98 6.50 19.82 6.67
C HIS A 98 5.22 19.28 6.02
N ILE A 99 5.09 19.45 4.70
CA ILE A 99 3.97 18.96 3.92
C ILE A 99 4.44 17.74 3.13
N ASN A 100 3.98 16.56 3.52
CA ASN A 100 4.30 15.30 2.84
C ASN A 100 3.25 14.99 1.77
N ILE A 101 3.67 14.95 0.52
CA ILE A 101 2.79 14.72 -0.63
C ILE A 101 2.77 13.24 -0.96
N ARG A 102 1.60 12.64 -0.79
CA ARG A 102 1.44 11.18 -0.82
C ARG A 102 0.85 10.64 -2.13
N SER A 103 0.07 11.45 -2.85
CA SER A 103 -0.57 11.04 -4.10
C SER A 103 0.35 11.28 -5.29
N ALA A 104 0.47 10.31 -6.20
CA ALA A 104 1.26 10.43 -7.42
C ALA A 104 0.86 11.66 -8.26
N ASN A 105 -0.44 11.95 -8.38
CA ASN A 105 -0.90 13.16 -9.08
C ASN A 105 -0.42 14.45 -8.41
N GLN A 106 -0.40 14.50 -7.07
CA GLN A 106 0.08 15.67 -6.35
C GLN A 106 1.61 15.78 -6.42
N GLN A 107 2.33 14.67 -6.43
CA GLN A 107 3.78 14.66 -6.64
C GLN A 107 4.12 15.16 -8.04
N ASN A 108 3.43 14.66 -9.07
CA ASN A 108 3.58 15.13 -10.46
C ASN A 108 3.28 16.62 -10.58
N TYR A 109 2.22 17.10 -9.91
CA TYR A 109 1.88 18.51 -9.89
C TYR A 109 2.99 19.37 -9.26
N VAL A 110 3.57 18.94 -8.14
CA VAL A 110 4.65 19.69 -7.47
C VAL A 110 5.95 19.65 -8.27
N ASN A 111 6.29 18.51 -8.89
CA ASN A 111 7.44 18.42 -9.78
C ASN A 111 7.26 19.36 -10.98
N ALA A 112 6.04 19.42 -11.56
CA ALA A 112 5.74 20.32 -12.67
C ALA A 112 5.86 21.81 -12.29
N ILE A 113 5.53 22.20 -11.05
CA ILE A 113 5.74 23.57 -10.57
C ILE A 113 7.24 23.92 -10.56
N ILE A 114 8.08 23.01 -10.05
CA ILE A 114 9.53 23.25 -10.00
C ILE A 114 10.13 23.34 -11.40
N GLU A 115 9.68 22.49 -12.33
CA GLU A 115 10.19 22.45 -13.70
C GLU A 115 9.74 23.64 -14.55
N ASN A 116 8.55 24.19 -14.29
CA ASN A 116 7.94 25.24 -15.11
C ASN A 116 7.82 26.57 -14.38
N ASP A 117 8.64 26.79 -13.35
CA ASP A 117 8.55 27.98 -12.50
C ASP A 117 8.74 29.26 -13.33
N ALA A 118 7.71 30.11 -13.36
CA ALA A 118 7.72 31.36 -14.12
C ALA A 118 8.00 32.51 -13.15
N VAL A 119 9.24 32.99 -13.15
CA VAL A 119 9.63 34.19 -12.39
C VAL A 119 9.27 35.43 -13.22
N PHE A 120 8.37 36.26 -12.70
CA PHE A 120 8.14 37.60 -13.22
C PHE A 120 9.20 38.53 -12.62
N ALA A 121 9.99 39.17 -13.50
CA ALA A 121 11.02 40.16 -13.15
C ALA A 121 10.42 41.54 -12.84
#